data_AF-A0A852AFX4-F1
#
_entry.id   AF-A0A852AFX4-F1
#
_cell.length_a   1.000
_cell.length_b   1.000
_cell.length_c   1.000
_cell.angle_alpha   90.00
_cell.angle_beta   90.00
_cell.angle_gamma   90.00
#
_symmetry.space_group_name_H-M   'P 1'
#
loop_
_entity.id
_entity.type
_entity.pdbx_description
1 polymer ?
#
loop_
_entity_poly.entity_id
_entity_poly.type
_entity_poly.pdbx_seq_one_letter_code
_entity_poly.pdbx_strand_id
1 'polypeptide(L)' 'CPHCPHCPQCPQSPQCPHCPPAVPRFVTGVLSLYYPCDAAVQEDPELQAWVGEIFTRGFLGRRSSGGHGGHG' A
#
# COMPACT_ATOMS: atom_id res chain seq x y z
N CYS A 1 1.35 10.91 -15.00
CA CYS A 1 1.49 10.97 -16.47
C CYS A 1 0.94 12.29 -16.96
N PRO A 2 1.69 13.13 -17.69
CA PRO A 2 1.19 14.45 -18.04
C PRO A 2 0.00 14.40 -19.01
N HIS A 3 -0.15 13.36 -19.84
CA HIS A 3 -1.27 13.26 -20.79
C HIS A 3 -1.73 11.81 -20.93
N CYS A 4 -2.88 11.48 -20.34
CA CYS A 4 -3.62 10.26 -20.67
C CYS A 4 -4.48 10.56 -21.90
N PRO A 5 -4.28 9.90 -23.06
CA PRO A 5 -5.04 10.18 -24.29
C PRO A 5 -6.55 9.88 -24.16
N HIS A 6 -6.94 9.10 -23.14
CA HIS A 6 -8.34 8.79 -22.82
C HIS A 6 -8.99 9.74 -21.82
N CYS A 7 -8.24 10.68 -21.22
CA CYS A 7 -8.77 11.55 -20.18
C CYS A 7 -8.11 12.94 -20.24
N PRO A 8 -8.66 13.88 -21.03
CA PRO A 8 -8.09 15.20 -21.27
C PRO A 8 -8.06 16.12 -20.03
N GLN A 9 -8.68 15.72 -18.91
CA GLN A 9 -8.74 16.48 -17.66
C GLN A 9 -8.16 15.72 -16.45
N CYS A 10 -7.22 14.79 -16.68
CA CYS A 10 -6.60 13.97 -15.62
C CYS A 10 -6.17 14.73 -14.34
N PRO A 11 -5.54 15.92 -14.39
CA PRO A 11 -5.14 16.63 -13.17
C PRO A 11 -6.32 17.14 -12.33
N GLN A 12 -7.51 17.25 -12.92
CA GLN A 12 -8.72 17.83 -12.32
C GLN A 12 -9.69 16.76 -11.79
N SER A 13 -9.43 15.47 -12.07
CA SER A 13 -10.22 14.34 -11.59
C SER A 13 -9.33 13.37 -10.80
N PRO A 14 -9.22 13.52 -9.46
CA PRO A 14 -8.29 12.76 -8.62
C PRO A 14 -8.61 11.25 -8.52
N GLN A 15 -9.69 10.80 -9.17
CA GLN A 15 -10.18 9.42 -9.11
C GLN A 15 -10.16 8.71 -10.47
N CYS A 16 -9.40 9.21 -11.45
CA CYS A 16 -9.31 8.56 -12.76
C CYS A 16 -8.61 7.20 -12.63
N PRO A 17 -9.30 6.05 -12.89
CA PRO A 17 -8.70 4.72 -12.75
C PRO A 17 -7.57 4.47 -13.75
N HIS A 18 -7.51 5.24 -14.84
CA HIS A 18 -6.46 5.18 -15.86
C HIS A 18 -5.19 5.95 -15.48
N CYS A 19 -5.24 6.79 -14.45
CA CYS A 19 -4.11 7.56 -13.97
C CYS A 19 -4.00 7.39 -12.45
N PRO A 20 -3.47 6.26 -11.95
CA PRO A 20 -3.27 6.08 -10.52
C PRO A 20 -2.37 7.20 -9.96
N PRO A 21 -2.55 7.59 -8.69
CA PRO A 21 -1.71 8.60 -8.07
C PRO A 21 -0.23 8.22 -8.18
N ALA A 22 0.65 9.22 -8.21
CA ALA A 22 2.09 8.99 -8.34
C ALA A 22 2.66 8.18 -7.16
N VAL A 23 2.02 8.27 -5.99
CA VAL A 23 2.44 7.60 -4.75
C VAL A 23 2.57 6.08 -4.93
N PRO A 24 1.56 5.33 -5.41
CA PRO A 24 1.70 3.90 -5.73
C PRO A 24 2.91 3.57 -6.60
N ARG A 25 3.17 4.33 -7.68
CA ARG A 25 4.28 4.03 -8.60
C ARG A 25 5.65 4.29 -7.98
N PHE A 26 5.77 5.36 -7.20
CA PHE A 26 7.01 5.68 -6.49
C PHE A 26 7.31 4.63 -5.42
N VAL A 27 6.31 4.28 -4.60
CA VAL A 27 6.45 3.28 -3.53
C VAL A 27 6.83 1.91 -4.11
N THR A 28 6.19 1.46 -5.19
CA THR A 28 6.58 0.21 -5.88
C THR A 28 8.02 0.27 -6.35
N GLY A 29 8.46 1.38 -6.97
CA GLY A 29 9.84 1.53 -7.44
C GLY A 29 10.88 1.42 -6.32
N VAL A 30 10.60 2.00 -5.14
CA VAL A 30 11.46 1.87 -3.97
C VAL A 30 11.44 0.44 -3.41
N LEU A 31 10.26 -0.15 -3.22
CA LEU A 31 10.14 -1.49 -2.64
C LEU A 31 10.83 -2.55 -3.51
N SER A 32 10.76 -2.44 -4.83
CA SER A 32 11.43 -3.38 -5.73
C SER A 32 12.97 -3.40 -5.61
N LEU A 33 13.58 -2.38 -5.02
CA LEU A 33 15.03 -2.35 -4.77
C LEU A 33 15.44 -3.16 -3.52
N TYR A 34 14.55 -3.24 -2.53
CA TYR A 34 14.85 -3.84 -1.21
C TYR A 34 14.13 -5.18 -0.99
N TYR A 35 12.96 -5.37 -1.61
CA TYR A 35 12.13 -6.56 -1.48
C TYR A 35 11.85 -7.16 -2.87
N PRO A 36 12.71 -8.06 -3.36
CA PRO A 36 12.59 -8.61 -4.72
C PRO A 36 11.42 -9.60 -4.88
N CYS A 37 10.88 -10.11 -3.78
CA CYS A 37 9.74 -11.03 -3.76
C CYS A 37 8.94 -10.90 -2.47
N ASP A 38 7.72 -11.45 -2.47
CA ASP A 38 6.83 -11.41 -1.31
C ASP A 38 7.43 -12.12 -0.09
N ALA A 39 8.24 -13.16 -0.29
CA ALA A 39 8.93 -13.85 0.80
C ALA A 39 9.88 -12.91 1.57
N ALA A 40 10.61 -12.04 0.88
CA ALA A 40 11.49 -11.06 1.52
C ALA A 40 10.73 -10.06 2.40
N VAL A 41 9.48 -9.74 2.05
CA VAL A 41 8.59 -8.88 2.86
C VAL A 41 8.06 -9.64 4.09
N GLN A 42 7.70 -10.92 3.91
CA GLN A 42 7.17 -11.77 4.98
C GLN A 42 8.23 -12.11 6.03
N GLU A 43 9.47 -12.30 5.60
CA GLU A 43 10.58 -12.71 6.45
C GLU A 43 11.23 -11.54 7.21
N ASP A 44 10.89 -10.29 6.91
CA ASP A 44 11.44 -9.11 7.59
C ASP A 44 10.76 -8.89 8.96
N PRO A 45 11.45 -9.21 10.08
CA PRO A 45 10.83 -9.14 11.40
C PRO A 45 10.58 -7.70 11.86
N GLU A 46 11.38 -6.74 11.41
CA GLU A 46 11.23 -5.33 11.77
C GLU A 46 9.99 -4.74 11.08
N LEU A 47 9.82 -5.04 9.79
CA LEU A 47 8.65 -4.62 9.04
C LEU A 47 7.36 -5.23 9.61
N GLN A 48 7.37 -6.53 9.94
CA GLN A 48 6.20 -7.19 10.56
C GLN A 48 5.88 -6.61 11.94
N ALA A 49 6.90 -6.34 12.76
CA ALA A 49 6.72 -5.70 14.06
C ALA A 49 6.12 -4.30 13.93
N TRP A 50 6.62 -3.49 12.99
CA TRP A 50 6.11 -2.15 12.72
C TRP A 50 4.65 -2.16 12.26
N VAL A 51 4.29 -3.06 11.34
CA VAL A 51 2.88 -3.26 10.92
C VAL A 51 2.03 -3.67 12.13
N GLY A 52 2.53 -4.58 12.97
CA GLY A 52 1.87 -4.97 14.22
C GLY A 52 1.65 -3.80 15.18
N GLU A 53 2.61 -2.90 15.35
CA GLU A 53 2.47 -1.70 16.17
C GLU A 53 1.41 -0.74 15.63
N ILE A 54 1.31 -0.58 14.31
CA ILE A 54 0.24 0.21 13.68
C ILE A 54 -1.14 -0.36 14.03
N PHE A 55 -1.32 -1.68 13.88
CA PHE A 55 -2.62 -2.31 14.16
C PHE A 55 -2.98 -2.28 15.66
N THR A 56 -2.00 -2.48 16.53
CA THR A 56 -2.24 -2.55 17.98
C THR A 56 -2.36 -1.18 18.63
N ARG A 57 -1.52 -0.22 18.24
CA ARG A 57 -1.43 1.11 18.87
C ARG A 57 -2.07 2.21 18.03
N GLY A 58 -1.94 2.15 16.69
CA GLY A 58 -2.46 3.16 15.77
C GLY A 58 -3.97 3.09 15.53
N PHE A 59 -4.57 1.89 15.56
CA PHE A 59 -6.01 1.68 15.35
C PHE A 59 -6.82 1.45 16.63
N LEU A 60 -6.25 1.68 17.82
CA LEU A 60 -6.90 1.44 19.13
C LEU A 60 -7.58 0.06 19.23
N GLY A 61 -6.90 -1.01 18.78
CA GLY A 61 -7.35 -2.40 18.99
C GLY A 61 -8.72 -2.76 18.39
N ARG A 62 -9.18 -2.01 17.38
CA ARG A 62 -10.51 -2.19 16.77
C ARG A 62 -10.50 -3.42 15.86
N ARG A 63 -10.77 -4.60 16.45
CA ARG A 63 -10.82 -5.93 15.79
C ARG A 63 -11.66 -6.04 14.51
N SER A 64 -12.48 -5.04 14.18
CA SER A 64 -13.33 -5.00 12.99
C SER A 64 -12.74 -4.25 11.80
N SER A 65 -11.52 -3.70 11.89
CA SER A 65 -10.92 -2.93 10.78
C SER A 65 -10.15 -3.78 9.75
N GLY A 66 -10.44 -5.09 9.65
CA GLY A 66 -10.02 -5.90 8.50
C GLY A 66 -8.76 -6.76 8.67
N GLY A 67 -8.44 -7.21 9.89
CA GLY A 67 -7.42 -8.24 10.10
C GLY A 67 -8.04 -9.63 10.01
N HIS A 68 -7.47 -10.52 9.19
CA HIS A 68 -7.89 -11.92 9.05
C HIS A 68 -8.21 -12.54 10.42
N GLY A 69 -9.47 -12.94 10.59
CA GLY A 69 -9.92 -13.68 11.75
C GLY A 69 -9.15 -14.98 11.84
N GLY A 70 -8.39 -15.15 12.92
CA GLY A 70 -7.86 -16.44 13.30
C GLY A 70 -9.01 -17.42 13.48
N HIS A 71 -8.97 -18.51 12.73
CA HIS A 71 -9.72 -19.72 13.05
C HIS A 71 -8.79 -20.63 13.85
N GLY A 72 -9.27 -21.03 15.03
CA GLY A 72 -8.71 -22.14 15.80
C GLY A 72 -9.17 -23.49 15.28
#